data_AF-A0A5D5AJC8-F1
#
_entry.id   AF-A0A5D5AJC8-F1
#
_cell.length_a   1.000
_cell.length_b   1.000
_cell.length_c   1.000
_cell.angle_alpha   90.00
_cell.angle_beta   90.00
_cell.angle_gamma   90.00
#
_symmetry.space_group_name_H-M   'P 1'
#
loop_
_entity.id
_entity.type
_entity.pdbx_description
1 polymer ?
#
loop_
_entity_poly.entity_id
_entity_poly.type
_entity_poly.pdbx_seq_one_letter_code
_entity_poly.pdbx_strand_id
1 'polypeptide(L)'
;MADGSESDGANEGADDGGSVDPVLPGVDDTSGDDEPEITYDLDDLGNVKEEWEGVTIYLPSDLHNALNLSYRELSYESARTTSYDLQKLQDFYPLLVAVGLNNLNQSDTDDLLSMLEYLQEEYG
;
A
#
# COMPACT_ATOMS: atom_id res chain seq x y z
N MET A 1 42.19 22.77 43.13
CA MET A 1 42.53 22.79 44.57
C MET A 1 41.81 23.97 45.20
N ALA A 2 41.32 23.78 46.44
CA ALA A 2 40.29 24.51 47.19
C ALA A 2 38.86 24.19 46.69
N ASP A 3 38.05 23.32 47.32
CA ASP A 3 37.68 23.10 48.75
C ASP A 3 36.84 24.23 49.36
N GLY A 4 35.65 23.87 49.87
CA GLY A 4 34.70 24.80 50.49
C GLY A 4 33.37 24.13 50.87
N SER A 5 33.41 23.42 52.01
CA SER A 5 32.32 22.80 52.81
C SER A 5 31.00 23.60 52.96
N GLU A 6 29.85 22.92 52.86
CA GLU A 6 28.91 22.50 53.93
C GLU A 6 28.15 23.62 54.67
N SER A 7 26.81 23.61 54.61
CA SER A 7 25.94 23.12 55.72
C SER A 7 24.49 23.57 55.58
N ASP A 8 23.60 22.58 55.67
CA ASP A 8 22.27 22.51 56.29
C ASP A 8 21.45 23.78 56.62
N GLY A 9 20.21 23.78 56.12
CA GLY A 9 19.09 24.55 56.63
C GLY A 9 17.80 23.76 56.47
N ALA A 10 17.44 22.99 57.50
CA ALA A 10 16.14 22.34 57.62
C ALA A 10 15.00 23.36 57.73
N ASN A 11 13.89 23.11 57.05
CA ASN A 11 12.60 23.69 57.42
C ASN A 11 11.50 22.64 57.25
N GLU A 12 10.96 22.20 58.38
CA GLU A 12 9.76 21.38 58.49
C GLU A 12 8.52 22.28 58.38
N GLY A 13 7.60 21.91 57.49
CA GLY A 13 6.27 22.50 57.40
C GLY A 13 5.30 21.45 56.90
N ALA A 14 4.47 20.96 57.82
CA ALA A 14 3.42 19.96 57.61
C ALA A 14 2.09 20.60 57.14
N ASP A 15 1.14 19.71 56.82
CA ASP A 15 -0.32 19.90 56.59
C ASP A 15 -0.71 20.22 55.14
N ASP A 16 -1.10 19.22 54.34
CA ASP A 16 -2.40 18.51 54.30
C ASP A 16 -3.59 19.42 53.95
N GLY A 17 -4.23 19.11 52.81
CA GLY A 17 -5.32 19.91 52.27
C GLY A 17 -5.62 19.50 50.84
N GLY A 18 -6.26 18.33 50.70
CA GLY A 18 -6.53 17.68 49.43
C GLY A 18 -7.19 18.57 48.37
N SER A 19 -6.74 18.39 47.14
CA SER A 19 -7.56 18.64 45.96
C SER A 19 -7.58 17.34 45.17
N VAL A 20 -8.69 16.64 45.32
CA VAL A 20 -9.03 15.51 44.46
C VAL A 20 -9.18 16.07 43.04
N ASP A 21 -8.22 15.77 42.16
CA ASP A 21 -8.43 15.90 40.73
C ASP A 21 -9.67 15.06 40.37
N PRO A 22 -10.69 15.62 39.69
CA PRO A 22 -11.73 14.80 39.14
C PRO A 22 -11.09 13.91 38.06
N VAL A 23 -10.90 12.63 38.41
CA VAL A 23 -10.68 11.57 37.44
C VAL A 23 -11.84 11.64 36.46
N LEU A 24 -11.57 12.19 35.27
CA LEU A 24 -12.46 12.07 34.14
C LEU A 24 -12.55 10.57 33.84
N PRO A 25 -13.75 9.96 33.90
CA PRO A 25 -13.91 8.57 33.53
C PRO A 25 -13.49 8.41 32.07
N GLY A 26 -12.67 7.38 31.83
CA GLY A 26 -12.03 7.10 30.56
C GLY A 26 -13.01 7.17 29.39
N VAL A 27 -12.69 8.02 28.43
CA VAL A 27 -13.04 7.73 27.05
C VAL A 27 -12.04 6.66 26.61
N ASP A 28 -12.49 5.41 26.73
CA ASP A 28 -11.89 4.30 26.03
C ASP A 28 -12.18 4.54 24.54
N ASP A 29 -11.35 5.36 23.90
CA ASP A 29 -11.35 5.52 22.45
C ASP A 29 -10.55 4.35 21.85
N THR A 30 -11.02 3.14 22.13
CA THR A 30 -10.77 2.01 21.25
C THR A 30 -12.06 1.81 20.47
N SER A 31 -12.33 2.76 19.57
CA SER A 31 -13.05 2.42 18.35
C SER A 31 -12.11 1.48 17.59
N GLY A 32 -12.09 0.21 18.01
CA GLY A 32 -11.66 -0.90 17.21
C GLY A 32 -12.61 -0.90 16.02
N ASP A 33 -12.17 -0.23 14.97
CA ASP A 33 -12.74 -0.37 13.66
C ASP A 33 -12.37 -1.80 13.23
N ASP A 34 -13.12 -2.77 13.75
CA ASP A 34 -13.19 -4.13 13.22
C ASP A 34 -13.93 -4.05 11.86
N GLU A 35 -13.43 -3.22 10.94
CA GLU A 35 -13.70 -3.40 9.52
C GLU A 35 -13.11 -4.77 9.16
N PRO A 36 -13.91 -5.68 8.57
CA PRO A 36 -13.38 -6.97 8.19
C PRO A 36 -12.29 -6.73 7.14
N GLU A 37 -11.03 -7.00 7.49
CA GLU A 37 -9.97 -7.07 6.49
C GLU A 37 -10.40 -8.08 5.42
N ILE A 38 -10.53 -7.61 4.18
CA ILE A 38 -10.91 -8.48 3.08
C ILE A 38 -9.67 -9.31 2.74
N THR A 39 -9.68 -10.57 3.16
CA THR A 39 -8.61 -11.52 2.87
C THR A 39 -8.93 -12.29 1.59
N TYR A 40 -7.97 -12.38 0.67
CA TYR A 40 -8.08 -13.19 -0.54
C TYR A 40 -7.20 -14.43 -0.38
N ASP A 41 -7.76 -15.60 -0.70
CA ASP A 41 -7.04 -16.88 -0.71
C ASP A 41 -6.30 -17.00 -2.05
N LEU A 42 -5.19 -16.25 -2.17
CA LEU A 42 -4.31 -16.27 -3.32
C LEU A 42 -3.04 -17.01 -2.95
N ASP A 43 -2.76 -18.08 -3.70
CA ASP A 43 -1.58 -18.90 -3.49
C ASP A 43 -0.30 -18.17 -3.88
N ASP A 44 0.75 -18.38 -3.09
CA ASP A 44 2.11 -18.12 -3.55
C ASP A 44 2.51 -19.20 -4.58
N LEU A 45 2.55 -18.80 -5.86
CA LEU A 45 2.80 -19.66 -7.02
C LEU A 45 4.28 -20.05 -7.18
N GLY A 46 5.14 -19.71 -6.22
CA GLY A 46 6.53 -20.16 -6.20
C GLY A 46 7.45 -19.40 -7.15
N ASN A 47 8.42 -20.09 -7.76
CA ASN A 47 9.45 -19.43 -8.58
C ASN A 47 8.98 -19.27 -10.02
N VAL A 48 8.08 -18.32 -10.25
CA VAL A 48 7.51 -18.02 -11.59
C VAL A 48 8.55 -17.75 -12.67
N LYS A 49 9.78 -17.34 -12.32
CA LYS A 49 10.86 -17.12 -13.30
C LYS A 49 11.46 -18.42 -13.84
N GLU A 50 11.38 -19.51 -13.09
CA GLU A 50 11.85 -20.84 -13.52
C GLU A 50 10.72 -21.63 -14.19
N GLU A 51 9.49 -21.45 -13.71
CA GLU A 51 8.35 -22.28 -14.09
C GLU A 51 7.56 -21.72 -15.29
N TRP A 52 7.61 -20.40 -15.54
CA TRP A 52 6.77 -19.75 -16.56
C TRP A 52 7.58 -19.20 -17.73
N GLU A 53 6.91 -19.07 -18.87
CA GLU A 53 7.50 -18.52 -20.09
C GLU A 53 7.58 -17.00 -20.04
N GLY A 54 8.80 -16.46 -20.11
CA GLY A 54 9.05 -15.03 -20.15
C GLY A 54 8.79 -14.43 -21.53
N VAL A 55 8.10 -13.27 -21.56
CA VAL A 55 7.88 -12.49 -22.79
C VAL A 55 8.54 -11.12 -22.66
N THR A 56 9.28 -10.71 -23.70
CA THR A 56 9.84 -9.36 -23.79
C THR A 56 9.01 -8.53 -24.76
N ILE A 57 8.55 -7.36 -24.32
CA ILE A 57 7.71 -6.44 -25.10
C ILE A 57 8.36 -5.06 -25.07
N TYR A 58 8.36 -4.36 -26.21
CA TYR A 58 8.82 -2.98 -26.31
C TYR A 58 7.61 -2.04 -26.24
N LEU A 59 7.69 -1.05 -25.36
CA LEU A 59 6.64 -0.05 -25.16
C LEU A 59 7.21 1.35 -25.34
N PRO A 60 6.43 2.31 -25.89
CA PRO A 60 6.73 3.73 -25.80
C PRO A 60 6.95 4.16 -24.35
N SER A 61 7.82 5.15 -24.13
CA SER A 61 8.24 5.54 -22.77
C SER A 61 7.06 5.94 -21.88
N ASP A 62 6.12 6.70 -22.42
CA ASP A 62 4.95 7.17 -21.67
C ASP A 62 4.00 6.02 -21.32
N LEU A 63 3.79 5.08 -22.25
CA LEU A 63 2.99 3.88 -21.98
C LEU A 63 3.67 2.96 -20.96
N HIS A 64 5.00 2.82 -21.02
CA HIS A 64 5.76 2.11 -19.99
C HIS A 64 5.65 2.80 -18.62
N ASN A 65 5.67 4.13 -18.58
CA ASN A 65 5.48 4.87 -17.33
C ASN A 65 4.07 4.70 -16.77
N ALA A 66 3.04 4.78 -17.63
CA ALA A 66 1.65 4.53 -17.25
C ALA A 66 1.46 3.12 -16.68
N LEU A 67 2.03 2.10 -17.33
CA LEU A 67 2.03 0.72 -16.85
C LEU A 67 2.61 0.59 -15.42
N ASN A 68 3.75 1.24 -15.17
CA ASN A 68 4.38 1.22 -13.85
C ASN A 68 3.57 2.00 -12.81
N LEU A 69 2.94 3.10 -13.21
CA LEU A 69 2.06 3.86 -12.33
C LEU A 69 0.84 3.03 -11.92
N SER A 70 0.15 2.40 -12.89
CA SER A 70 -1.01 1.55 -12.60
C SER A 70 -0.67 0.37 -11.68
N TYR A 71 0.52 -0.23 -11.83
CA TYR A 71 0.98 -1.24 -10.87
C TYR A 71 1.10 -0.67 -9.45
N ARG A 72 1.72 0.50 -9.30
CA ARG A 72 1.92 1.13 -7.97
C ARG A 72 0.61 1.54 -7.33
N GLU A 73 -0.34 2.02 -8.12
CA GLU A 73 -1.68 2.37 -7.66
C GLU A 73 -2.41 1.12 -7.19
N LEU A 74 -2.47 0.07 -8.02
CA LEU A 74 -3.15 -1.18 -7.66
C LEU A 74 -2.48 -1.88 -6.47
N SER A 75 -1.15 -1.88 -6.38
CA SER A 75 -0.45 -2.47 -5.24
C SER A 75 -0.74 -1.69 -3.95
N TYR A 76 -0.81 -0.36 -4.03
CA TYR A 76 -1.15 0.48 -2.89
C TYR A 76 -2.59 0.27 -2.43
N GLU A 77 -3.54 0.22 -3.36
CA GLU A 77 -4.94 -0.07 -3.04
C GLU A 77 -5.10 -1.46 -2.43
N SER A 78 -4.44 -2.48 -3.02
CA SER A 78 -4.42 -3.85 -2.48
C SER A 78 -3.92 -3.87 -1.03
N ALA A 79 -2.77 -3.27 -0.76
CA ALA A 79 -2.18 -3.24 0.58
C ALA A 79 -2.98 -2.40 1.60
N ARG A 80 -3.80 -1.45 1.13
CA ARG A 80 -4.63 -0.62 2.01
C ARG A 80 -5.96 -1.29 2.36
N THR A 81 -6.52 -2.06 1.43
CA THR A 81 -7.88 -2.62 1.54
C THR A 81 -7.88 -4.11 1.89
N THR A 82 -6.73 -4.75 1.79
CA THR A 82 -6.54 -6.19 1.93
C THR A 82 -5.19 -6.44 2.60
N SER A 83 -5.01 -7.62 3.19
CA SER A 83 -3.69 -8.05 3.68
C SER A 83 -2.80 -8.65 2.57
N TYR A 84 -3.19 -8.54 1.29
CA TYR A 84 -2.48 -9.14 0.16
C TYR A 84 -1.48 -8.17 -0.48
N ASP A 85 -0.22 -8.59 -0.57
CA ASP A 85 0.86 -7.84 -1.23
C ASP A 85 1.00 -8.24 -2.71
N LEU A 86 0.49 -7.38 -3.59
CA LEU A 86 0.45 -7.62 -5.03
C LEU A 86 1.84 -7.70 -5.67
N GLN A 87 2.21 -8.90 -6.15
CA GLN A 87 3.48 -9.16 -6.82
C GLN A 87 3.42 -8.79 -8.31
N LYS A 88 4.40 -8.01 -8.75
CA LYS A 88 4.42 -7.52 -10.14
C LYS A 88 4.50 -8.63 -11.20
N LEU A 89 5.39 -9.60 -10.98
CA LEU A 89 5.67 -10.67 -11.93
C LEU A 89 4.62 -11.78 -11.91
N GLN A 90 4.15 -12.12 -10.72
CA GLN A 90 3.26 -13.25 -10.49
C GLN A 90 1.78 -12.88 -10.62
N ASP A 91 1.41 -11.65 -10.28
CA ASP A 91 -0.01 -11.23 -10.26
C ASP A 91 -0.30 -10.21 -11.35
N PHE A 92 0.41 -9.08 -11.32
CA PHE A 92 0.04 -7.91 -12.13
C PHE A 92 0.18 -8.14 -13.63
N TYR A 93 1.33 -8.63 -14.10
CA TYR A 93 1.53 -8.85 -15.54
C TYR A 93 0.58 -9.93 -16.12
N PRO A 94 0.41 -11.10 -15.47
CA PRO A 94 -0.57 -12.09 -15.93
C PRO A 94 -2.00 -11.56 -15.94
N LEU A 95 -2.40 -10.82 -14.90
CA LEU A 95 -3.72 -10.19 -14.84
C LEU A 95 -3.92 -9.22 -16.02
N LEU A 96 -2.95 -8.34 -16.25
CA LEU A 96 -2.99 -7.38 -17.36
C LEU A 96 -3.11 -8.07 -18.71
N VAL A 97 -2.33 -9.13 -18.94
CA VAL A 97 -2.38 -9.91 -20.19
C VAL A 97 -3.72 -10.62 -20.34
N ALA A 98 -4.23 -11.25 -19.28
CA ALA A 98 -5.52 -11.94 -19.31
C ALA A 98 -6.68 -10.99 -19.63
N VAL A 99 -6.71 -9.82 -18.96
CA VAL A 99 -7.72 -8.77 -19.22
C VAL A 99 -7.57 -8.23 -20.64
N GLY A 100 -6.35 -7.96 -21.10
CA GLY A 100 -6.07 -7.51 -22.46
C GLY A 100 -6.57 -8.51 -23.51
N LEU A 101 -6.24 -9.79 -23.36
CA LEU A 101 -6.71 -10.85 -24.27
C LEU A 101 -8.23 -10.99 -24.26
N ASN A 102 -8.87 -10.89 -23.10
CA ASN A 102 -10.33 -10.89 -23.01
C ASN A 102 -10.94 -9.71 -23.78
N ASN A 103 -10.41 -8.51 -23.61
CA ASN A 103 -10.88 -7.32 -24.34
C ASN A 103 -10.69 -7.47 -25.85
N LEU A 104 -9.55 -8.01 -26.30
CA LEU A 104 -9.30 -8.28 -27.71
C LEU A 104 -10.30 -9.30 -28.29
N ASN A 105 -10.68 -10.32 -27.52
CA ASN A 105 -11.65 -11.34 -27.96
C ASN A 105 -13.08 -10.78 -28.08
N GLN A 106 -13.41 -9.77 -27.27
CA GLN A 106 -14.72 -9.13 -27.27
C GLN A 106 -14.85 -7.99 -28.29
N SER A 107 -13.76 -7.60 -28.95
CA SER A 107 -13.74 -6.47 -29.89
C SER A 107 -13.83 -6.93 -31.34
N ASP A 108 -14.56 -6.18 -32.16
CA ASP A 108 -14.58 -6.40 -33.60
C ASP A 108 -13.35 -5.78 -34.29
N THR A 109 -13.14 -6.12 -35.55
CA THR A 109 -11.94 -5.68 -36.30
C THR A 109 -11.82 -4.16 -36.39
N ASP A 110 -12.93 -3.44 -36.62
CA ASP A 110 -12.93 -1.97 -36.71
C ASP A 110 -12.53 -1.29 -35.39
N ASP A 111 -12.98 -1.83 -34.25
CA ASP A 111 -12.62 -1.32 -32.92
C ASP A 111 -11.12 -1.48 -32.66
N LEU A 112 -10.58 -2.66 -33.02
CA LEU A 112 -9.15 -2.96 -32.86
C LEU A 112 -8.28 -2.05 -33.73
N LEU A 113 -8.68 -1.80 -34.98
CA LEU A 113 -7.96 -0.90 -35.87
C LEU A 113 -8.00 0.54 -35.37
N SER A 114 -9.14 1.01 -34.86
CA SER A 114 -9.27 2.34 -34.27
C SER A 114 -8.38 2.50 -33.03
N MET A 115 -8.29 1.46 -32.20
CA MET A 115 -7.43 1.46 -31.01
C MET A 115 -5.94 1.46 -31.39
N LEU A 116 -5.57 0.77 -32.48
CA LEU A 116 -4.21 0.81 -33.03
C LEU A 116 -3.86 2.17 -33.61
N GLU A 117 -4.78 2.82 -34.34
CA GLU A 117 -4.59 4.18 -34.86
C GLU A 117 -4.35 5.15 -33.71
N TYR A 118 -5.18 5.11 -32.66
CA TYR A 118 -4.99 5.92 -31.46
C TYR A 118 -3.61 5.68 -30.81
N LEU A 119 -3.18 4.42 -30.67
CA LEU A 119 -1.85 4.11 -30.10
C LEU A 119 -0.71 4.71 -30.93
N GLN A 120 -0.84 4.73 -32.25
CA GLN A 120 0.15 5.33 -33.14
C GLN A 120 0.11 6.86 -33.09
N GLU A 121 -1.06 7.47 -32.93
CA GLU A 121 -1.19 8.92 -32.81
C GLU A 121 -0.66 9.44 -31.46
N GLU A 122 -0.97 8.75 -30.37
CA GLU A 122 -0.61 9.16 -29.02
C GLU A 122 0.87 8.86 -28.70
N TYR A 123 1.42 7.77 -29.23
CA TYR A 123 2.74 7.26 -28.84
C TYR A 123 3.72 6.98 -29.99
N GLY A 124 3.33 7.22 -31.24
CA GLY A 124 4.14 6.96 -32.44
C GLY A 124 5.09 8.09 -32.86
#